data_AF-A0A961QBT9-F1
#
_entry.id   AF-A0A961QBT9-F1
#
_cell.length_a   1.000
_cell.length_b   1.000
_cell.length_c   1.000
_cell.angle_alpha   90.00
_cell.angle_beta   90.00
_cell.angle_gamma   90.00
#
_symmetry.space_group_name_H-M   'P 1'
#
loop_
_entity.id
_entity.type
_entity.pdbx_description
1 polymer ?
#
loop_
_entity_poly.entity_id
_entity_poly.type
_entity_poly.pdbx_seq_one_letter_code
_entity_poly.pdbx_strand_id
1 'polypeptide(L)'
;FTTAATVTVGGPVMSLFESWAPVQAVGLAKLAATSVFLVVGYYFVVTAMRSGDIGFVSPFRYSVLLFSIAGGIVFFDEVPDRFTLAGSAIIVASGIYMLYRERVVHRQAITPPPQRH
;
A
#
# COMPACT_ATOMS: atom_id res chain seq x y z
N PHE A 1 -15.03 -9.48 -14.09
CA PHE A 1 -15.30 -10.70 -14.90
C PHE A 1 -14.20 -10.98 -15.91
N THR A 2 -13.76 -9.99 -16.70
CA THR A 2 -12.64 -10.14 -17.64
C THR A 2 -11.33 -10.58 -16.96
N THR A 3 -10.91 -9.91 -15.89
CA THR A 3 -9.68 -10.27 -15.15
C THR A 3 -9.71 -11.70 -14.57
N ALA A 4 -10.84 -12.09 -13.99
CA ALA A 4 -11.05 -13.44 -13.47
C ALA A 4 -10.98 -14.48 -14.59
N ALA A 5 -11.62 -14.21 -15.73
CA ALA A 5 -11.54 -15.08 -16.90
C ALA A 5 -10.11 -15.21 -17.43
N THR A 6 -9.35 -14.11 -17.48
CA THR A 6 -7.95 -14.12 -17.92
C THR A 6 -7.07 -14.98 -17.02
N VAL A 7 -7.23 -14.89 -15.69
CA VAL A 7 -6.40 -15.68 -14.75
C VAL A 7 -6.77 -17.16 -14.79
N THR A 8 -8.07 -17.48 -14.81
CA THR A 8 -8.56 -18.86 -14.82
C THR A 8 -8.16 -19.61 -16.09
N VAL A 9 -8.07 -18.93 -17.24
CA VAL A 9 -7.64 -19.55 -18.51
C VAL A 9 -6.12 -19.49 -18.66
N GLY A 10 -5.48 -18.38 -18.30
CA GLY A 10 -4.03 -18.20 -18.47
C GLY A 10 -3.18 -19.13 -17.61
N GLY A 11 -3.59 -19.37 -16.35
CA GLY A 11 -2.85 -20.23 -15.43
C GLY A 11 -2.68 -21.68 -15.91
N PRO A 12 -3.77 -22.37 -16.28
CA PRO A 12 -3.69 -23.73 -16.81
C PRO A 12 -2.93 -23.82 -18.13
N VAL A 13 -3.09 -22.84 -19.04
CA VAL A 13 -2.40 -22.83 -20.34
C VAL A 13 -0.89 -22.70 -20.17
N MET A 14 -0.41 -21.82 -19.27
CA MET A 14 1.01 -21.66 -18.97
C MET A 14 1.61 -22.92 -18.31
N SER A 15 0.85 -23.58 -17.43
CA SER A 15 1.25 -24.81 -16.74
C SER A 15 1.58 -25.97 -17.69
N LEU A 16 0.96 -26.00 -18.88
CA LEU A 16 1.26 -27.03 -19.90
C LEU A 16 2.66 -26.88 -20.52
N PHE A 17 3.28 -25.71 -20.42
CA PHE A 17 4.60 -25.42 -20.98
C PHE A 17 5.72 -25.43 -19.92
N GLU A 18 5.37 -25.59 -18.64
CA GLU A 18 6.32 -25.50 -17.54
C GLU A 18 6.57 -26.90 -16.93
N SER A 19 7.84 -27.31 -16.88
CA SER A 19 8.19 -28.58 -16.25
C SER A 19 8.06 -28.45 -14.73
N TRP A 20 7.39 -29.40 -14.10
CA TRP A 20 7.26 -29.46 -12.64
C TRP A 20 8.63 -29.45 -11.97
N ALA A 21 8.92 -28.39 -11.20
CA ALA A 21 10.11 -28.28 -10.39
C ALA A 21 9.82 -28.73 -8.94
N PRO A 22 10.72 -29.48 -8.29
CA PRO A 22 10.55 -29.85 -6.89
C PRO A 22 10.59 -28.61 -5.99
N VAL A 23 9.68 -28.57 -5.02
CA VAL A 23 9.56 -27.44 -4.09
C VAL A 23 10.83 -27.35 -3.23
N GLN A 24 11.63 -26.31 -3.45
CA GLN A 24 12.83 -26.06 -2.66
C GLN A 24 12.48 -25.53 -1.27
N ALA A 25 13.18 -26.00 -0.23
CA ALA A 25 12.99 -25.55 1.15
C ALA A 25 13.18 -24.02 1.31
N VAL A 26 14.11 -23.44 0.54
CA VAL A 26 14.33 -21.98 0.50
C VAL A 26 13.10 -21.24 -0.03
N GLY A 27 12.42 -21.80 -1.04
CA GLY A 27 11.17 -21.25 -1.58
C GLY A 27 10.06 -21.26 -0.54
N LEU A 28 9.88 -22.38 0.17
CA LEU A 28 8.91 -22.48 1.27
C LEU A 28 9.22 -21.50 2.40
N ALA A 29 10.49 -21.36 2.78
CA ALA A 29 10.91 -20.40 3.81
C ALA A 29 10.59 -18.95 3.40
N LYS A 30 10.84 -18.58 2.14
CA LYS A 30 10.46 -17.26 1.61
C LYS A 30 8.96 -17.03 1.66
N LEU A 31 8.15 -18.00 1.22
CA LEU A 31 6.69 -17.91 1.25
C LEU A 31 6.14 -17.79 2.68
N ALA A 32 6.71 -18.56 3.61
CA ALA A 32 6.35 -18.48 5.03
C ALA A 32 6.69 -17.09 5.59
N ALA A 33 7.89 -16.58 5.32
CA ALA A 33 8.31 -15.25 5.75
C ALA A 33 7.38 -14.16 5.20
N THR A 34 7.10 -14.15 3.89
CA THR A 34 6.19 -13.18 3.27
C THR A 34 4.78 -13.26 3.86
N SER A 35 4.29 -14.46 4.16
CA SER A 35 2.97 -14.67 4.77
C SER A 35 2.91 -14.07 6.17
N VAL A 36 3.94 -14.28 6.99
CA VAL A 36 4.03 -13.70 8.34
C VAL A 36 4.05 -12.17 8.27
N PHE A 37 4.90 -11.59 7.42
CA PHE A 37 4.94 -10.14 7.22
C PHE A 37 3.59 -9.56 6.79
N LEU A 38 2.90 -10.24 5.87
CA LEU A 38 1.60 -9.82 5.39
C LEU A 38 0.54 -9.85 6.49
N VAL A 39 0.47 -10.92 7.28
CA VAL A 39 -0.47 -11.04 8.41
C VAL A 39 -0.20 -9.96 9.46
N VAL A 40 1.06 -9.76 9.84
CA VAL A 40 1.44 -8.75 10.84
C VAL A 40 1.12 -7.35 10.35
N GLY A 41 1.47 -7.02 9.10
CA GLY A 41 1.13 -5.72 8.50
C GLY A 41 -0.38 -5.48 8.46
N TYR A 42 -1.15 -6.49 8.05
CA TYR A 42 -2.60 -6.39 7.99
C TYR A 42 -3.23 -6.24 9.39
N TYR A 43 -2.71 -6.94 10.39
CA TYR A 43 -3.13 -6.80 11.78
C TYR A 43 -2.96 -5.38 12.31
N PHE A 44 -1.83 -4.72 12.00
CA PHE A 44 -1.61 -3.32 12.35
C PHE A 44 -2.59 -2.39 11.64
N VAL A 45 -2.84 -2.60 10.35
CA VAL A 45 -3.82 -1.80 9.59
C VAL A 45 -5.22 -1.93 10.18
N VAL A 46 -5.66 -3.15 10.49
CA VAL A 46 -6.97 -3.40 11.08
C VAL A 46 -7.07 -2.77 12.47
N THR A 47 -6.04 -2.91 13.30
CA THR A 47 -6.02 -2.31 14.63
C THR A 47 -6.07 -0.78 14.56
N ALA A 48 -5.26 -0.16 13.68
CA ALA A 48 -5.28 1.29 13.47
C ALA A 48 -6.67 1.80 13.07
N MET A 49 -7.36 1.11 12.15
CA MET A 49 -8.71 1.45 11.72
C MET A 49 -9.77 1.28 12.83
N ARG A 50 -9.52 0.42 13.82
CA ARG A 50 -10.44 0.19 14.95
C ARG A 50 -10.20 1.15 16.12
N SER A 51 -8.97 1.62 16.31
CA SER A 51 -8.57 2.46 17.45
C SER A 51 -8.54 3.95 17.12
N GLY A 52 -8.26 4.32 15.86
CA GLY A 52 -8.15 5.70 15.42
C GLY A 52 -9.45 6.24 14.85
N ASP A 53 -9.69 7.54 15.03
CA ASP A 53 -10.74 8.25 14.31
C ASP A 53 -10.49 8.12 12.80
N ILE A 54 -11.51 7.74 12.03
CA ILE A 54 -11.41 7.43 10.59
C ILE A 54 -10.76 8.59 9.83
N GLY A 55 -10.95 9.83 10.30
CA GLY A 55 -10.32 11.04 9.75
C GLY A 55 -8.80 11.06 9.83
N PHE A 56 -8.19 10.47 10.86
CA PHE A 56 -6.74 10.43 11.08
C PHE A 56 -6.06 9.23 10.38
N VAL A 57 -6.78 8.13 10.20
CA VAL A 57 -6.23 6.90 9.59
C VAL A 57 -6.30 6.93 8.05
N SER A 58 -7.29 7.63 7.49
CA SER A 58 -7.45 7.82 6.04
C SER A 58 -6.16 8.27 5.31
N PRO A 59 -5.38 9.27 5.78
CA PRO A 59 -4.11 9.65 5.14
C PRO A 59 -3.02 8.57 5.14
N PHE A 60 -2.94 7.76 6.19
CA PHE A 60 -1.91 6.73 6.31
C PHE A 60 -2.07 5.62 5.27
N ARG A 61 -3.30 5.32 4.87
CA ARG A 61 -3.58 4.28 3.88
C ARG A 61 -2.94 4.56 2.52
N TYR A 62 -2.85 5.84 2.15
CA TYR A 62 -2.21 6.28 0.91
C TYR A 62 -0.68 6.36 1.05
N SER A 63 -0.18 6.58 2.27
CA SER A 63 1.27 6.65 2.54
C SER A 63 1.98 5.32 2.32
N VAL A 64 1.30 4.18 2.53
CA VAL A 64 1.83 2.83 2.25
C VAL A 64 2.36 2.73 0.81
N LEU A 65 1.70 3.38 -0.14
CA LEU A 65 2.05 3.31 -1.54
C LEU A 65 3.39 4.00 -1.85
N LEU A 66 3.69 5.10 -1.13
CA LEU A 66 5.00 5.75 -1.19
C LEU A 66 6.11 4.84 -0.62
N PHE A 67 5.84 4.21 0.53
CA PHE A 67 6.78 3.26 1.13
C PHE A 67 6.99 2.01 0.26
N SER A 68 5.97 1.53 -0.45
CA SER A 68 6.10 0.43 -1.41
C SER A 68 7.03 0.79 -2.57
N ILE A 69 6.91 1.99 -3.13
CA ILE A 69 7.80 2.45 -4.21
C ILE A 69 9.23 2.59 -3.70
N ALA A 70 9.42 3.21 -2.53
CA ALA A 70 10.74 3.34 -1.92
C ALA A 70 11.37 1.98 -1.61
N GLY A 71 10.59 1.03 -1.09
CA GLY A 71 11.04 -0.34 -0.85
C GLY A 71 11.40 -1.08 -2.14
N GLY A 72 10.64 -0.88 -3.22
CA GLY A 72 10.96 -1.39 -4.56
C GLY A 72 12.37 -0.99 -5.01
N ILE A 73 12.65 0.31 -4.94
CA ILE A 73 13.96 0.87 -5.34
C ILE A 73 15.08 0.34 -4.44
N VAL A 74 14.88 0.32 -3.11
CA VAL A 74 15.94 -0.02 -2.15
C VAL A 74 16.26 -1.53 -2.11
N PHE A 75 15.23 -2.38 -2.15
CA PHE A 75 15.41 -3.82 -1.95
C PHE A 75 15.54 -4.62 -3.25
N PHE A 76 15.00 -4.10 -4.36
CA PHE A 76 14.94 -4.82 -5.63
C PHE A 76 15.73 -4.14 -6.75
N ASP A 77 16.40 -3.00 -6.47
CA ASP A 77 17.18 -2.21 -7.44
C ASP A 77 16.39 -1.89 -8.72
N GLU A 78 15.07 -1.75 -8.58
CA GLU A 78 14.14 -1.60 -9.68
C GLU A 78 14.15 -0.13 -10.14
N VAL A 79 14.79 0.13 -11.29
CA VAL A 79 14.85 1.48 -11.87
C VAL A 79 13.47 1.86 -12.43
N PRO A 80 12.80 2.89 -11.89
CA PRO A 80 11.46 3.23 -12.33
C PRO A 80 11.47 3.73 -13.78
N ASP A 81 10.61 3.16 -14.64
CA ASP A 81 10.37 3.70 -15.98
C ASP A 81 9.61 5.05 -15.91
N ARG A 82 9.59 5.79 -17.01
CA ARG A 82 8.97 7.12 -17.14
C ARG A 82 7.52 7.15 -16.64
N PHE A 83 6.76 6.08 -16.87
CA PHE A 83 5.39 5.96 -16.38
C PHE A 83 5.32 5.77 -14.85
N THR A 84 6.24 5.00 -14.27
CA THR A 84 6.36 4.83 -12.81
C THR A 84 6.79 6.14 -12.15
N LEU A 85 7.69 6.90 -12.78
CA LEU A 85 8.07 8.25 -12.36
C LEU A 85 6.88 9.21 -12.39
N ALA A 86 6.09 9.23 -13.46
CA ALA A 86 4.92 10.07 -13.57
C ALA A 86 3.85 9.71 -12.51
N GLY A 87 3.56 8.41 -12.34
CA GLY A 87 2.63 7.94 -11.33
C GLY A 87 3.10 8.28 -9.91
N SER A 88 4.35 7.98 -9.58
CA SER A 88 4.93 8.27 -8.26
C SER A 88 4.94 9.77 -7.94
N ALA A 89 5.20 10.64 -8.92
CA ALA A 89 5.11 12.09 -8.74
C ALA A 89 3.70 12.55 -8.34
N ILE A 90 2.65 12.00 -8.96
CA ILE A 90 1.25 12.29 -8.61
C ILE A 90 0.95 11.83 -7.17
N ILE A 91 1.45 10.65 -6.78
CA ILE A 91 1.25 10.10 -5.44
C ILE A 91 1.96 10.96 -4.39
N VAL A 92 3.21 11.37 -4.64
CA VAL A 92 3.98 12.28 -3.76
C VAL A 92 3.26 13.62 -3.63
N ALA A 93 2.80 14.21 -4.73
CA ALA A 93 2.05 15.46 -4.73
C ALA A 93 0.75 15.34 -3.92
N SER A 94 0.05 14.21 -4.05
CA SER A 94 -1.18 13.92 -3.30
C SER A 94 -0.91 13.77 -1.80
N GLY A 95 0.18 13.10 -1.43
CA GLY A 95 0.64 12.99 -0.04
C GLY A 95 0.96 14.35 0.59
N ILE A 96 1.70 15.20 -0.14
CA ILE A 96 2.01 16.57 0.30
C ILE A 96 0.72 17.41 0.45
N TYR A 97 -0.19 17.33 -0.52
CA TYR A 97 -1.48 18.03 -0.46
C TYR A 97 -2.31 17.60 0.75
N MET A 98 -2.32 16.30 1.07
CA MET A 98 -3.05 15.78 2.21
C MET A 98 -2.49 16.31 3.55
N LEU A 99 -1.15 16.30 3.69
CA LEU A 99 -0.49 16.86 4.87
C LEU A 99 -0.75 18.37 5.01
N TYR A 100 -0.76 19.09 3.90
CA TYR A 100 -1.11 20.51 3.87
C TYR A 100 -2.57 20.74 4.31
N ARG A 101 -3.52 19.98 3.75
CA ARG A 101 -4.95 20.05 4.12
C ARG A 101 -5.16 19.81 5.61
N GLU A 102 -4.53 18.79 6.17
CA GLU A 102 -4.68 18.44 7.59
C GLU A 102 -4.20 19.58 8.50
N ARG A 103 -3.08 20.22 8.16
CA ARG A 103 -2.61 21.42 8.88
C ARG A 103 -3.60 22.58 8.81
N VAL A 104 -4.24 22.80 7.66
CA VAL A 104 -5.23 23.87 7.49
C VAL A 104 -6.52 23.58 8.27
N VAL A 105 -7.01 22.34 8.22
CA VAL A 105 -8.24 21.92 8.91
C VAL A 105 -8.07 21.94 10.44
N HIS A 106 -6.95 21.43 10.97
CA HIS A 106 -6.68 21.49 12.41
C HIS A 106 -6.57 22.92 12.95
N ARG A 107 -6.15 23.88 12.11
CA ARG A 107 -6.04 25.29 12.49
C ARG A 107 -7.41 25.97 12.63
N GLN A 108 -8.45 25.46 11.98
CA GLN A 108 -9.81 26.02 12.06
C GLN A 108 -10.60 25.58 13.30
N ALA A 109 -10.26 24.42 13.88
CA ALA A 109 -10.94 23.87 15.06
C ALA A 109 -10.62 24.59 16.39
N ILE A 110 -9.67 25.54 16.39
CA ILE A 110 -9.19 26.23 17.62
C ILE A 110 -9.94 27.56 17.89
N THR A 111 -10.93 27.96 17.08
CA THR A 111 -11.71 29.18 17.39
C THR A 111 -12.73 28.87 18.51
N PRO A 112 -12.58 29.39 19.75
CA PRO A 112 -13.52 29.12 20.83
C PRO A 112 -14.86 29.81 20.52
N PRO A 113 -16.02 29.22 20.87
CA PRO A 113 -17.31 29.87 20.68
C PRO A 113 -17.34 31.20 21.47
N PRO A 114 -17.92 32.28 20.91
CA PRO A 114 -18.04 33.55 21.60
C PRO A 114 -18.89 33.35 22.86
N GLN A 115 -18.30 33.60 24.03
CA GLN A 115 -19.02 33.56 25.30
C GLN A 115 -20.07 34.67 25.28
N ARG A 116 -21.35 34.28 25.16
CA ARG A 116 -22.49 35.18 25.36
C ARG A 116 -22.66 35.38 26.86
N HIS A 117 -22.32 36.58 27.34
CA HIS A 117 -22.77 37.14 28.62
C HIS A 117 -24.24 37.59 28.51
#